data_AF-W8ANV1-F1
#
_entry.id   AF-W8ANV1-F1
#
_cell.length_a   1.000
_cell.length_b   1.000
_cell.length_c   1.000
_cell.angle_alpha   90.00
_cell.angle_beta   90.00
_cell.angle_gamma   90.00
#
_symmetry.space_group_name_H-M   'P 1'
#
loop_
_entity.id
_entity.type
_entity.pdbx_description
1 polymer ?
#
loop_
_entity_poly.entity_id
_entity_poly.type
_entity_poly.pdbx_seq_one_letter_code
_entity_poly.pdbx_strand_id
1 'polypeptide(L)'
;FLKQQAKLLGLPIQVHYPVNDRNPAVILTWLGKEPSLPSILLHSHMDVVPVFPDNWSHPPFGAEIDDEGRIFARGTQDMKCVGMQYLGAIRALKKSGAKFKRTIHISFIADEEMGGRYGMRPFVHTAEFKNLNVGFSLDEGLASPTEELPVFYAERSVWRN
;
A
#
# COMPACT_ATOMS: atom_id res chain seq x y z
N PHE A 1 -10.38 -9.82 1.68
CA PHE A 1 -10.15 -8.62 2.51
C PHE A 1 -10.38 -7.31 1.75
N LEU A 2 -9.54 -6.92 0.77
CA LEU A 2 -9.59 -5.58 0.16
C LEU A 2 -10.92 -5.22 -0.53
N LYS A 3 -11.59 -6.18 -1.20
CA LYS A 3 -12.95 -5.98 -1.74
C LYS A 3 -13.96 -5.55 -0.66
N GLN A 4 -13.84 -6.11 0.55
CA GLN A 4 -14.70 -5.75 1.68
C GLN A 4 -14.38 -4.34 2.19
N GLN A 5 -13.09 -3.98 2.30
CA GLN A 5 -12.66 -2.63 2.68
C GLN A 5 -13.16 -1.59 1.68
N ALA A 6 -13.02 -1.85 0.38
CA ALA A 6 -13.55 -1.00 -0.69
C ALA A 6 -15.07 -0.77 -0.55
N LYS A 7 -15.84 -1.85 -0.29
CA LYS A 7 -17.28 -1.77 -0.04
C LYS A 7 -17.60 -0.91 1.20
N LEU A 8 -16.92 -1.14 2.32
CA LEU A 8 -17.13 -0.39 3.57
C LEU A 8 -16.79 1.10 3.43
N LEU A 9 -15.77 1.43 2.63
CA LEU A 9 -15.35 2.81 2.37
C LEU A 9 -16.13 3.48 1.24
N GLY A 10 -16.97 2.73 0.51
CA GLY A 10 -17.63 3.21 -0.69
C GLY A 10 -16.62 3.71 -1.74
N LEU A 11 -15.61 2.90 -2.03
CA LEU A 11 -14.59 3.16 -3.04
C LEU A 11 -14.71 2.14 -4.17
N PRO A 12 -14.73 2.57 -5.45
CA PRO A 12 -14.52 1.66 -6.57
C PRO A 12 -13.21 0.89 -6.41
N ILE A 13 -13.24 -0.39 -6.78
CA ILE A 13 -12.10 -1.29 -6.75
C ILE A 13 -11.88 -1.91 -8.12
N GLN A 14 -10.63 -1.95 -8.56
CA GLN A 14 -10.18 -2.66 -9.75
C GLN A 14 -9.10 -3.67 -9.35
N VAL A 15 -9.11 -4.83 -10.00
CA VAL A 15 -8.10 -5.87 -9.81
C VAL A 15 -7.53 -6.21 -11.16
N HIS A 16 -6.23 -5.97 -11.32
CA HIS A 16 -5.48 -6.21 -12.53
C HIS A 16 -4.50 -7.36 -12.30
N TYR A 17 -4.12 -8.04 -13.37
CA TYR A 17 -3.18 -9.16 -13.33
C TYR A 17 -2.10 -8.88 -14.37
N PRO A 18 -1.03 -8.14 -14.00
CA PRO A 18 -0.07 -7.60 -14.98
C PRO A 18 0.65 -8.67 -15.80
N VAL A 19 0.82 -9.88 -15.23
CA VAL A 19 1.54 -10.98 -15.89
C VAL A 19 0.83 -12.32 -15.76
N ASN A 20 0.30 -12.65 -14.58
CA ASN A 20 -0.34 -13.93 -14.30
C ASN A 20 -1.53 -13.78 -13.35
N ASP A 21 -2.33 -14.83 -13.19
CA ASP A 21 -3.56 -14.86 -12.38
C ASP A 21 -3.32 -14.98 -10.85
N ARG A 22 -2.07 -15.00 -10.39
CA ARG A 22 -1.68 -15.17 -8.99
C ARG A 22 -1.16 -13.90 -8.33
N ASN A 23 -0.64 -12.96 -9.11
CA ASN A 23 -0.04 -11.71 -8.63
C ASN A 23 -0.93 -10.52 -9.00
N PRO A 24 -1.98 -10.23 -8.21
CA PRO A 24 -2.88 -9.13 -8.50
C PRO A 24 -2.26 -7.77 -8.17
N ALA A 25 -2.63 -6.77 -8.97
CA ALA A 25 -2.52 -5.35 -8.67
C ALA A 25 -3.91 -4.80 -8.33
N VAL A 26 -4.15 -4.46 -7.06
CA VAL A 26 -5.47 -4.03 -6.58
C VAL A 26 -5.48 -2.52 -6.36
N ILE A 27 -6.41 -1.82 -7.02
CA ILE A 27 -6.53 -0.37 -6.96
C ILE A 27 -7.88 0.02 -6.37
N LEU A 28 -7.88 0.79 -5.30
CA LEU A 28 -9.05 1.46 -4.74
C LEU A 28 -8.98 2.95 -5.07
N THR A 29 -10.09 3.56 -5.48
CA THR A 29 -10.09 4.95 -5.94
C THR A 29 -11.03 5.83 -5.12
N TRP A 30 -10.49 6.90 -4.54
CA TRP A 30 -11.28 8.02 -4.02
C TRP A 30 -11.21 9.18 -5.01
N LEU A 31 -12.28 9.33 -5.81
CA LEU A 31 -12.38 10.37 -6.83
C LEU A 31 -12.31 11.77 -6.20
N GLY A 32 -11.42 12.61 -6.75
CA GLY A 32 -11.31 14.02 -6.40
C GLY A 32 -12.37 14.89 -7.08
N LYS A 33 -12.45 16.16 -6.69
CA LYS A 33 -13.34 17.15 -7.33
C LYS A 33 -12.88 17.54 -8.74
N GLU A 34 -11.59 17.42 -9.04
CA GLU A 34 -10.96 17.80 -10.30
C GLU A 34 -10.16 16.59 -10.83
N PRO A 35 -10.83 15.55 -11.38
CA PRO A 35 -10.19 14.28 -11.73
C PRO A 35 -9.22 14.35 -12.91
N SER A 36 -9.18 15.47 -13.64
CA SER A 36 -8.17 15.74 -14.67
C SER A 36 -6.80 16.11 -14.09
N LEU A 37 -6.73 16.53 -12.82
CA LEU A 37 -5.46 16.80 -12.15
C LEU A 37 -4.70 15.49 -11.89
N PRO A 38 -3.35 15.54 -11.90
CA PRO A 38 -2.54 14.40 -11.48
C PRO A 38 -2.93 13.92 -10.09
N SER A 39 -3.10 12.61 -9.94
CA SER A 39 -3.56 11.93 -8.74
C SER A 39 -2.42 11.70 -7.73
N ILE A 40 -2.81 11.33 -6.52
CA ILE A 40 -1.90 10.84 -5.47
C ILE A 40 -2.05 9.31 -5.41
N LEU A 41 -0.93 8.60 -5.46
CA LEU A 41 -0.88 7.15 -5.24
C LEU A 41 -0.36 6.85 -3.83
N LEU A 42 -1.17 6.14 -3.04
CA LEU A 42 -0.77 5.57 -1.76
C LEU A 42 -0.50 4.09 -1.99
N HIS A 43 0.77 3.74 -2.18
CA HIS A 43 1.20 2.40 -2.56
C HIS A 43 1.62 1.57 -1.36
N SER A 44 1.24 0.29 -1.37
CA SER A 44 1.77 -0.75 -0.51
C SER A 44 1.84 -2.09 -1.22
N HIS A 45 2.67 -3.00 -0.72
CA HIS A 45 2.68 -4.40 -1.11
C HIS A 45 1.92 -5.32 -0.13
N MET A 46 1.55 -6.52 -0.57
CA MET A 46 0.70 -7.46 0.18
C MET A 46 1.44 -8.70 0.68
N ASP A 47 2.45 -9.12 -0.07
CA ASP A 47 3.32 -10.23 0.29
C ASP A 47 4.21 -9.86 1.46
N VAL A 48 4.86 -10.87 2.01
CA VAL A 48 5.76 -10.76 3.16
C VAL A 48 6.82 -11.84 3.00
N VAL A 49 8.06 -11.58 3.42
CA VAL A 49 9.07 -12.64 3.44
C VAL A 49 8.69 -13.85 4.31
N PRO A 50 9.29 -15.03 4.05
CA PRO A 50 9.14 -16.22 4.88
C PRO A 50 9.51 -16.03 6.36
N VAL A 51 9.16 -17.03 7.17
CA VAL A 51 9.43 -17.09 8.62
C VAL A 51 10.00 -18.45 9.00
N PHE A 52 10.79 -18.47 10.07
CA PHE A 52 11.15 -19.68 10.80
C PHE A 52 10.37 -19.68 12.12
N PRO A 53 9.21 -20.37 12.21
CA PRO A 53 8.29 -20.23 13.35
C PRO A 53 8.95 -20.49 14.71
N ASP A 54 9.89 -21.42 14.79
CA ASP A 54 10.61 -21.77 16.03
C ASP A 54 11.43 -20.61 16.61
N ASN A 55 11.72 -19.57 15.82
CA ASN A 55 12.45 -18.39 16.24
C ASN A 55 11.52 -17.22 16.64
N TRP A 56 10.21 -17.43 16.68
CA TRP A 56 9.26 -16.41 17.09
C TRP A 56 8.77 -16.66 18.52
N SER A 57 8.67 -15.60 19.30
CA SER A 57 8.06 -15.64 20.63
C SER A 57 6.53 -15.83 20.57
N HIS A 58 5.91 -15.49 19.44
CA HIS A 58 4.47 -15.54 19.20
C HIS A 58 4.22 -16.08 17.78
N PRO A 59 3.09 -16.74 17.48
CA PRO A 59 2.76 -17.18 16.14
C PRO A 59 2.88 -16.04 15.09
N PRO A 60 3.75 -16.18 14.05
CA PRO A 60 4.06 -15.09 13.14
C PRO A 60 2.86 -14.57 12.33
N PHE A 61 1.78 -15.33 12.23
CA PHE A 61 0.56 -14.91 11.53
C PHE A 61 -0.66 -14.81 12.46
N GLY A 62 -0.43 -14.83 13.78
CA GLY A 62 -1.47 -14.69 14.79
C GLY A 62 -1.89 -13.25 15.06
N ALA A 63 -0.99 -12.28 14.82
CA ALA A 63 -1.19 -10.86 15.14
C ALA A 63 -1.54 -10.65 16.62
N GLU A 64 -0.86 -11.38 17.50
CA GLU A 64 -1.06 -11.30 18.94
C GLU A 64 -0.58 -9.94 19.48
N ILE A 65 -1.29 -9.45 20.50
CA ILE A 65 -0.96 -8.22 21.21
C ILE A 65 -0.56 -8.62 22.61
N ASP A 66 0.64 -8.23 23.04
CA ASP A 66 1.10 -8.47 24.40
C ASP A 66 0.56 -7.44 25.40
N ASP A 67 0.92 -7.63 26.67
CA ASP A 67 0.48 -6.76 27.77
C ASP A 67 1.05 -5.33 27.66
N GLU A 68 2.15 -5.14 26.92
CA GLU A 68 2.73 -3.84 26.61
C GLU A 68 2.10 -3.17 25.37
N GLY A 69 1.17 -3.84 24.69
CA GLY A 69 0.47 -3.34 23.50
C GLY A 69 1.23 -3.49 22.19
N ARG A 70 2.29 -4.30 22.14
CA ARG A 70 3.07 -4.60 20.93
C ARG A 70 2.35 -5.68 20.12
N ILE A 71 2.27 -5.48 18.81
CA ILE A 71 1.65 -6.44 17.87
C ILE A 71 2.74 -7.31 17.22
N PHE A 72 2.66 -8.63 17.44
CA PHE A 72 3.59 -9.60 16.86
C PHE A 72 2.97 -10.27 15.64
N ALA A 73 3.50 -9.94 14.45
CA ALA A 73 3.21 -10.66 13.22
C ALA A 73 4.24 -10.35 12.13
N ARG A 74 4.46 -11.30 11.24
CA ARG A 74 5.14 -11.08 9.96
C ARG A 74 4.31 -10.10 9.13
N GLY A 75 4.91 -8.95 8.89
CA GLY A 75 4.37 -7.86 8.11
C GLY A 75 3.83 -6.68 8.91
N THR A 76 3.99 -6.67 10.24
CA THR A 76 3.54 -5.55 11.08
C THR A 76 4.36 -4.28 10.86
N GLN A 77 5.63 -4.39 10.47
CA GLN A 77 6.45 -3.25 10.07
C GLN A 77 6.55 -3.11 8.54
N ASP A 78 6.66 -4.23 7.83
CA ASP A 78 6.91 -4.29 6.39
C ASP A 78 5.82 -5.12 5.66
N MET A 79 4.88 -4.48 4.97
CA MET A 79 4.49 -3.07 5.14
C MET A 79 2.99 -2.95 5.39
N LYS A 80 2.37 -4.00 5.95
CA LYS A 80 0.91 -4.05 6.15
C LYS A 80 0.42 -2.94 7.06
N CYS A 81 1.25 -2.43 7.99
CA CYS A 81 0.92 -1.26 8.78
C CYS A 81 0.62 -0.03 7.90
N VAL A 82 1.47 0.27 6.91
CA VAL A 82 1.32 1.41 5.99
C VAL A 82 0.02 1.26 5.18
N GLY A 83 -0.20 0.08 4.59
CA GLY A 83 -1.44 -0.20 3.86
C GLY A 83 -2.71 -0.05 4.72
N MET A 84 -2.67 -0.50 5.98
CA MET A 84 -3.79 -0.34 6.92
C MET A 84 -3.97 1.10 7.39
N GLN A 85 -2.88 1.85 7.58
CA GLN A 85 -2.91 3.27 7.92
C GLN A 85 -3.58 4.09 6.81
N TYR A 86 -3.31 3.79 5.53
CA TYR A 86 -4.01 4.44 4.42
C TYR A 86 -5.53 4.21 4.45
N LEU A 87 -5.97 2.96 4.65
CA LEU A 87 -7.39 2.64 4.77
C LEU A 87 -8.02 3.33 6.00
N GLY A 88 -7.32 3.34 7.13
CA GLY A 88 -7.75 4.00 8.37
C GLY A 88 -7.90 5.51 8.22
N ALA A 89 -6.90 6.17 7.63
CA ALA A 89 -6.91 7.61 7.37
C ALA A 89 -8.03 8.00 6.42
N ILE A 90 -8.21 7.26 5.31
CA ILE A 90 -9.27 7.51 4.35
C ILE A 90 -10.65 7.34 4.99
N ARG A 91 -10.83 6.33 5.84
CA ARG A 91 -12.06 6.14 6.62
C ARG A 91 -12.37 7.35 7.49
N ALA A 92 -11.38 7.84 8.24
CA ALA A 92 -11.53 8.99 9.12
C ALA A 92 -11.86 10.28 8.34
N LEU A 93 -11.12 10.54 7.25
CA LEU A 93 -11.32 11.70 6.38
C LEU A 93 -12.67 11.67 5.66
N LYS A 94 -13.13 10.50 5.20
CA LYS A 94 -14.49 10.38 4.62
C LYS A 94 -15.56 10.62 5.67
N LYS A 95 -15.39 10.10 6.89
CA LYS A 95 -16.33 10.33 8.00
C LYS A 95 -16.40 11.80 8.42
N SER A 96 -15.29 12.54 8.34
CA SER A 96 -15.28 13.99 8.61
C SER A 96 -15.85 14.85 7.47
N GLY A 97 -16.22 14.24 6.34
CA GLY A 97 -16.74 14.97 5.18
C GLY A 97 -15.68 15.62 4.30
N ALA A 98 -14.39 15.28 4.48
CA ALA A 98 -13.31 15.85 3.70
C ALA A 98 -13.52 15.62 2.19
N LYS A 99 -13.12 16.60 1.39
CA LYS A 99 -13.13 16.53 -0.08
C LYS A 99 -11.85 17.14 -0.61
N PHE A 100 -11.18 16.44 -1.51
CA PHE A 100 -9.92 16.88 -2.10
C PHE A 100 -10.11 17.25 -3.58
N LYS A 101 -9.23 18.10 -4.09
CA LYS A 101 -9.18 18.43 -5.52
C LYS A 101 -8.73 17.21 -6.33
N ARG A 102 -7.60 16.62 -5.94
CA ARG A 102 -6.98 15.47 -6.62
C ARG A 102 -7.65 14.16 -6.24
N THR A 103 -7.69 13.24 -7.19
CA THR A 103 -8.03 11.84 -6.95
C THR A 103 -6.93 11.18 -6.12
N ILE A 104 -7.33 10.32 -5.18
CA ILE A 104 -6.42 9.48 -4.40
C ILE A 104 -6.66 8.04 -4.81
N HIS A 105 -5.61 7.36 -5.26
CA HIS A 105 -5.60 5.92 -5.48
C HIS A 105 -4.85 5.25 -4.34
N ILE A 106 -5.35 4.11 -3.87
CA ILE A 106 -4.62 3.21 -2.98
C ILE A 106 -4.28 1.98 -3.79
N SER A 107 -3.00 1.62 -3.89
CA SER A 107 -2.56 0.40 -4.55
C SER A 107 -2.04 -0.62 -3.55
N PHE A 108 -2.51 -1.86 -3.70
CA PHE A 108 -2.01 -3.05 -3.02
C PHE A 108 -1.53 -4.02 -4.08
N ILE A 109 -0.22 -4.25 -4.15
CA ILE A 109 0.41 -5.04 -5.20
C ILE A 109 1.09 -6.27 -4.59
N ALA A 110 1.13 -7.37 -5.33
CA ALA A 110 1.90 -8.56 -4.94
C ALA A 110 3.33 -8.52 -5.50
N ASP A 111 4.18 -9.44 -5.03
CA ASP A 111 5.49 -9.80 -5.59
C ASP A 111 6.65 -8.84 -5.25
N GLU A 112 6.46 -7.87 -4.36
CA GLU A 112 7.52 -6.90 -4.02
C GLU A 112 8.76 -7.61 -3.48
N GLU A 113 8.56 -8.54 -2.54
CA GLU A 113 9.62 -9.26 -1.81
C GLU A 113 10.42 -10.21 -2.72
N MET A 114 9.92 -10.44 -3.94
CA MET A 114 10.55 -11.24 -5.01
C MET A 114 11.08 -10.38 -6.18
N GLY A 115 11.16 -9.05 -5.96
CA GLY A 115 11.68 -8.04 -6.89
C GLY A 115 10.64 -7.42 -7.83
N GLY A 116 9.35 -7.59 -7.54
CA GLY A 116 8.22 -6.98 -8.24
C GLY A 116 8.05 -7.42 -9.70
N ARG A 117 8.65 -8.54 -10.11
CA ARG A 117 8.72 -9.01 -11.52
C ARG A 117 7.36 -9.36 -12.10
N TYR A 118 6.43 -9.82 -11.27
CA TYR A 118 5.05 -10.11 -11.62
C TYR A 118 4.06 -9.05 -11.11
N GLY A 119 4.55 -8.08 -10.33
CA GLY A 119 3.77 -7.04 -9.65
C GLY A 119 3.94 -5.65 -10.25
N MET A 120 4.52 -4.72 -9.48
CA MET A 120 4.58 -3.31 -9.84
C MET A 120 5.41 -3.05 -11.11
N ARG A 121 6.53 -3.77 -11.31
CA ARG A 121 7.43 -3.56 -12.44
C ARG A 121 6.74 -3.68 -13.81
N PRO A 122 5.97 -4.73 -14.12
CA PRO A 122 5.17 -4.75 -15.34
C PRO A 122 3.97 -3.80 -15.28
N PHE A 123 3.35 -3.62 -14.10
CA PHE A 123 2.13 -2.84 -13.96
C PHE A 123 2.30 -1.37 -14.38
N VAL A 124 3.41 -0.72 -14.03
CA VAL A 124 3.67 0.70 -14.38
C VAL A 124 3.69 0.98 -15.89
N HIS A 125 3.84 -0.05 -16.73
CA HIS A 125 3.86 0.09 -18.18
C HIS A 125 2.49 -0.12 -18.85
N THR A 126 1.49 -0.58 -18.09
CA THR A 126 0.14 -0.88 -18.57
C THR A 126 -0.68 0.38 -18.89
N ALA A 127 -1.76 0.22 -19.67
CA ALA A 127 -2.70 1.32 -19.93
C ALA A 127 -3.48 1.68 -18.66
N GLU A 128 -3.79 0.68 -17.84
CA GLU A 128 -4.49 0.78 -16.58
C GLU A 128 -3.72 1.69 -15.60
N PHE A 129 -2.41 1.50 -15.46
CA PHE A 129 -1.58 2.38 -14.62
C PHE A 129 -1.48 3.80 -15.18
N LYS A 130 -1.27 3.95 -16.51
CA LYS A 130 -1.24 5.27 -17.15
C LYS A 130 -2.55 6.05 -16.93
N ASN A 131 -3.68 5.36 -16.94
CA ASN A 131 -5.00 5.94 -16.70
C ASN A 131 -5.21 6.42 -15.25
N LEU A 132 -4.37 6.00 -14.30
CA LEU A 132 -4.38 6.55 -12.93
C LEU A 132 -3.86 7.99 -12.88
N ASN A 133 -3.16 8.47 -13.92
CA ASN A 133 -2.65 9.85 -14.01
C ASN A 133 -1.83 10.25 -12.76
N VAL A 134 -0.93 9.38 -12.28
CA VAL A 134 -0.20 9.58 -11.02
C VAL A 134 0.77 10.75 -11.13
N GLY A 135 0.64 11.73 -10.24
CA GLY A 135 1.57 12.86 -10.11
C GLY A 135 2.51 12.78 -8.91
N PHE A 136 2.14 12.02 -7.88
CA PHE A 136 2.94 11.81 -6.67
C PHE A 136 2.59 10.47 -6.05
N SER A 137 3.58 9.77 -5.49
CA SER A 137 3.38 8.49 -4.81
C SER A 137 4.06 8.46 -3.45
N LEU A 138 3.42 7.80 -2.49
CA LEU A 138 4.02 7.34 -1.24
C LEU A 138 4.07 5.82 -1.23
N ASP A 139 5.11 5.28 -0.61
CA ASP A 139 5.33 3.85 -0.41
C ASP A 139 5.99 3.63 0.96
N GLU A 140 6.47 2.43 1.26
CA GLU A 140 7.18 2.15 2.50
C GLU A 140 8.42 3.02 2.75
N GLY A 141 8.74 3.13 4.03
CA GLY A 141 10.00 3.68 4.52
C GLY A 141 10.73 2.60 5.30
N LEU A 142 11.17 2.93 6.52
CA LEU A 142 11.75 1.97 7.45
C LEU A 142 11.35 2.33 8.88
N ALA A 143 11.32 1.35 9.77
CA ALA A 143 11.23 1.61 11.19
C ALA A 143 12.42 2.44 11.68
N SER A 144 12.17 3.32 12.65
CA SER A 144 13.22 4.07 13.35
C SER A 144 13.32 3.61 14.80
N PRO A 145 14.54 3.38 15.32
CA PRO A 145 14.74 3.16 16.75
C PRO A 145 14.78 4.46 17.56
N THR A 146 14.66 5.63 16.92
CA THR A 146 14.69 6.95 17.55
C THR A 146 13.39 7.71 17.29
N GLU A 147 13.28 8.93 17.82
CA GLU A 147 12.16 9.85 17.60
C GLU A 147 12.12 10.45 16.17
N GLU A 148 13.13 10.15 15.34
CA GLU A 148 13.21 10.66 13.97
C GLU A 148 12.51 9.70 13.00
N LEU A 149 11.73 10.24 12.06
CA LEU A 149 11.06 9.44 11.03
C LEU A 149 11.87 9.49 9.72
N PRO A 150 12.46 8.37 9.28
CA PRO A 150 13.21 8.34 8.03
C PRO A 150 12.25 8.50 6.84
N VAL A 151 12.69 9.28 5.86
CA VAL A 151 11.99 9.47 4.59
C VAL A 151 12.97 9.27 3.45
N PHE A 152 12.68 8.30 2.58
CA PHE A 152 13.43 8.13 1.34
C PHE A 152 13.01 9.21 0.35
N TYR A 153 13.98 10.04 -0.05
CA TYR A 153 13.74 11.17 -0.93
C TYR A 153 14.32 10.90 -2.32
N ALA A 154 13.53 11.21 -3.34
CA ALA A 154 13.98 11.22 -4.73
C ALA A 154 13.39 12.42 -5.47
N GLU A 155 14.25 13.09 -6.25
CA GLU A 155 13.87 14.15 -7.18
C GLU A 155 14.52 13.90 -8.55
N ARG A 156 13.99 14.55 -9.61
CA ARG A 156 14.50 14.41 -10.98
C ARG A 156 14.49 12.94 -11.44
N SER A 157 15.64 12.38 -11.79
CA SER A 157 15.81 10.97 -12.13
C SER A 157 16.38 10.23 -10.94
N VAL A 158 15.77 9.09 -10.60
CA VAL A 158 16.25 8.23 -9.52
C VAL A 158 17.66 7.74 -9.85
N TRP A 159 18.60 7.92 -8.92
CA TRP A 159 19.93 7.36 -9.01
C TRP A 159 19.84 5.83 -8.97
N ARG A 160 20.38 5.15 -9.98
CA ARG A 160 20.48 3.69 -10.02
C ARG A 160 21.95 3.32 -10.17
N ASN A 161 22.49 2.60 -9.19
CA ASN A 161 23.80 1.96 -9.27
C ASN A 161 23.72 0.69 -10.14
#